data_AF-C1ASC5-F1
#
_entry.id   AF-C1ASC5-F1
#
_cell.length_a   1.000
_cell.length_b   1.000
_cell.length_c   1.000
_cell.angle_alpha   90.00
_cell.angle_beta   90.00
_cell.angle_gamma   90.00
#
_symmetry.space_group_name_H-M   'P 1'
#
loop_
_entity.id
_entity.type
_entity.pdbx_description
1 polymer ?
#
loop_
_entity_poly.entity_id
_entity_poly.type
_entity_poly.pdbx_seq_one_letter_code
_entity_poly.pdbx_strand_id
1 'polypeptide(L)'
;MVARTAGFVKQVISSTLYRPDGTVETTRDPAVWTLAHRGYSGSARLDVWAYRTKDDALRAGARLAMDCGMDEDARCRELFDAGRWTAVMERYEELSPDGHLLRVQAAFLQLDDE
;
A
#
# COMPACT_ATOMS: atom_id res chain seq x y z
N MET A 1 -26.80 -3.22 -14.44
CA MET A 1 -26.08 -3.84 -13.30
C MET A 1 -25.03 -2.84 -12.84
N VAL A 2 -25.34 -2.00 -11.84
CA VAL A 2 -24.38 -0.98 -11.34
C VAL A 2 -23.36 -1.73 -10.49
N ALA A 3 -22.10 -1.80 -10.96
CA ALA A 3 -21.06 -2.58 -10.30
C ALA A 3 -20.83 -2.09 -8.86
N ARG A 4 -20.56 -3.03 -7.95
CA ARG A 4 -20.24 -2.83 -6.53
C ARG A 4 -18.88 -2.14 -6.29
N THR A 5 -18.48 -1.19 -7.14
CA THR A 5 -17.29 -0.33 -6.95
C THR A 5 -17.49 0.71 -5.85
N ALA A 6 -18.74 0.97 -5.45
CA ALA A 6 -19.10 1.83 -4.33
C ALA A 6 -18.38 1.37 -3.05
N GLY A 7 -17.31 2.08 -2.69
CA GLY A 7 -16.52 1.84 -1.48
C GLY A 7 -15.02 1.66 -1.68
N PHE A 8 -14.56 1.34 -2.90
CA PHE A 8 -13.13 1.23 -3.21
C PHE A 8 -12.50 2.57 -3.62
N VAL A 9 -13.23 3.36 -4.41
CA VAL A 9 -12.76 4.68 -4.85
C VAL A 9 -12.93 5.69 -3.72
N LYS A 10 -11.87 6.46 -3.45
CA LYS A 10 -11.80 7.50 -2.40
C LYS A 10 -11.15 8.77 -2.95
N GLN A 11 -11.52 9.91 -2.39
CA GLN A 11 -10.83 11.18 -2.65
C GLN A 11 -9.56 11.26 -1.80
N VAL A 12 -8.39 11.08 -2.42
CA VAL A 12 -7.08 11.07 -1.77
C VAL A 12 -6.31 12.31 -2.19
N ILE A 13 -5.54 12.91 -1.27
CA ILE A 13 -4.69 14.07 -1.58
C ILE A 13 -3.67 13.64 -2.64
N SER A 14 -3.71 14.29 -3.80
CA SER A 14 -2.81 14.04 -4.94
C SER A 14 -1.67 15.05 -5.00
N SER A 15 -1.89 16.27 -4.52
CA SER A 15 -0.86 17.30 -4.42
C SER A 15 -1.09 18.20 -3.21
N THR A 16 0.01 18.73 -2.69
CA THR A 16 0.03 19.80 -1.70
C THR A 16 0.95 20.90 -2.20
N LEU A 17 0.40 22.10 -2.40
CA LEU A 17 1.14 23.29 -2.79
C LEU A 17 1.34 24.19 -1.57
N TYR A 18 2.61 24.44 -1.24
CA TYR A 18 3.00 25.39 -0.21
C TYR A 18 3.39 26.71 -0.86
N ARG A 19 2.77 27.82 -0.47
CA ARG A 19 3.08 29.14 -1.01
C ARG A 19 3.93 29.99 -0.07
N PRO A 20 4.70 30.97 -0.59
CA PRO A 20 5.50 31.88 0.24
C PRO A 20 4.69 32.74 1.21
N ASP A 21 3.40 32.96 0.94
CA ASP A 21 2.47 33.70 1.81
C ASP A 21 1.95 32.85 2.99
N GLY A 22 2.42 31.61 3.11
CA GLY A 22 2.00 30.67 4.15
C GLY A 22 0.71 29.92 3.81
N THR A 23 0.09 30.16 2.66
CA THR A 23 -1.08 29.39 2.24
C THR A 23 -0.69 27.98 1.81
N VAL A 24 -1.57 27.02 2.13
CA VAL A 24 -1.42 25.62 1.75
C VAL A 24 -2.67 25.20 0.98
N GLU A 25 -2.47 24.75 -0.25
CA GLU A 25 -3.53 24.18 -1.08
C GLU A 25 -3.33 22.69 -1.25
N THR A 26 -4.44 21.94 -1.22
CA THR A 26 -4.41 20.50 -1.47
C THR A 26 -5.39 20.15 -2.58
N THR A 27 -4.92 19.42 -3.59
CA THR A 27 -5.80 18.78 -4.57
C THR A 27 -6.13 17.37 -4.09
N ARG A 28 -7.37 16.93 -4.32
CA ARG A 28 -7.81 15.56 -4.04
C ARG A 28 -8.39 14.96 -5.31
N ASP A 29 -7.91 13.78 -5.64
CA ASP A 29 -8.31 13.04 -6.83
C ASP A 29 -8.84 11.64 -6.45
N PRO A 30 -9.71 11.05 -7.27
CA PRO A 30 -10.21 9.71 -7.05
C PRO A 30 -9.08 8.69 -7.17
N ALA A 31 -8.93 7.85 -6.15
CA ALA A 31 -7.93 6.80 -6.09
C ALA A 31 -8.46 5.54 -5.42
N VAL A 32 -7.75 4.43 -5.62
CA VAL A 32 -7.95 3.17 -4.89
C VAL A 32 -6.67 2.85 -4.12
N TRP A 33 -6.79 2.29 -2.92
CA TRP A 33 -5.62 1.79 -2.18
C TRP A 33 -5.19 0.45 -2.74
N THR A 34 -3.93 0.35 -3.15
CA THR A 34 -3.35 -0.88 -3.68
C THR A 34 -2.29 -1.42 -2.75
N LEU A 35 -2.15 -2.75 -2.72
CA LEU A 35 -0.99 -3.46 -2.21
C LEU A 35 -0.27 -4.07 -3.41
N ALA A 36 1.00 -3.73 -3.59
CA ALA A 36 1.87 -4.33 -4.57
C ALA A 36 2.84 -5.30 -3.90
N HIS A 37 3.02 -6.50 -4.45
CA HIS A 37 3.99 -7.48 -3.98
C HIS A 37 4.80 -8.06 -5.12
N ARG A 38 6.12 -8.13 -4.93
CA ARG A 38 7.06 -8.89 -5.75
C ARG A 38 7.99 -9.63 -4.80
N GLY A 39 8.18 -10.93 -5.02
CA GLY A 39 9.08 -11.71 -4.18
C GLY A 39 8.99 -13.22 -4.43
N TYR A 40 8.88 -13.98 -3.34
CA TYR A 40 9.08 -15.43 -3.21
C TYR A 40 8.45 -16.35 -4.28
N SER A 41 7.45 -15.90 -5.05
CA SER A 41 7.02 -16.61 -6.25
C SER A 41 8.13 -16.54 -7.32
N GLY A 42 8.85 -17.64 -7.55
CA GLY A 42 10.05 -17.77 -8.41
C GLY A 42 9.95 -17.29 -9.87
N SER A 43 8.90 -16.59 -10.27
CA SER A 43 8.74 -15.89 -11.55
C SER A 43 8.93 -14.36 -11.47
N ALA A 44 9.27 -13.80 -10.30
CA ALA A 44 9.42 -12.35 -10.08
C ALA A 44 8.20 -11.51 -10.53
N ARG A 45 7.00 -12.11 -10.49
CA ARG A 45 5.75 -11.44 -10.89
C ARG A 45 5.44 -10.31 -9.91
N LEU A 46 4.95 -9.20 -10.45
CA LEU A 46 4.36 -8.13 -9.66
C LEU A 46 2.86 -8.40 -9.54
N ASP A 47 2.40 -8.67 -8.33
CA ASP A 47 1.00 -8.80 -7.99
C ASP A 47 0.46 -7.51 -7.39
N VAL A 48 -0.74 -7.12 -7.79
CA VAL A 48 -1.40 -5.90 -7.31
C VAL A 48 -2.83 -6.20 -6.92
N TRP A 49 -3.20 -5.86 -5.68
CA TRP A 49 -4.56 -6.00 -5.16
C TRP A 49 -5.13 -4.67 -4.72
N ALA A 50 -6.43 -4.46 -4.93
CA ALA A 50 -7.16 -3.28 -4.51
C ALA A 50 -7.87 -3.51 -3.16
N TYR A 51 -7.86 -2.49 -2.31
CA TYR A 51 -8.48 -2.46 -1.00
C TYR A 51 -9.34 -1.20 -0.82
N ARG A 52 -10.34 -1.31 0.06
CA ARG A 52 -11.27 -0.20 0.34
C ARG A 52 -10.64 0.89 1.21
N THR A 53 -9.73 0.49 2.09
CA THR A 53 -9.05 1.40 3.02
C THR A 53 -7.55 1.12 3.02
N LYS A 54 -6.75 2.15 3.37
CA LYS A 54 -5.31 2.00 3.56
C LYS A 54 -5.00 0.99 4.67
N ASP A 55 -5.76 1.02 5.76
CA ASP A 55 -5.61 0.11 6.90
C ASP A 55 -5.79 -1.35 6.50
N ASP A 56 -6.82 -1.67 5.69
CA ASP A 56 -7.03 -3.03 5.20
C ASP A 56 -5.85 -3.50 4.33
N ALA A 57 -5.37 -2.62 3.44
CA ALA A 57 -4.22 -2.91 2.59
C ALA A 57 -2.94 -3.16 3.40
N LEU A 58 -2.70 -2.34 4.44
CA LEU A 58 -1.54 -2.47 5.33
C LEU A 58 -1.60 -3.77 6.13
N ARG A 59 -2.75 -4.10 6.72
CA ARG A 59 -2.95 -5.36 7.45
C ARG A 59 -2.73 -6.57 6.54
N ALA A 60 -3.30 -6.53 5.34
CA ALA A 60 -3.12 -7.60 4.35
C ALA A 60 -1.65 -7.74 3.92
N GLY A 61 -0.95 -6.62 3.69
CA GLY A 61 0.47 -6.61 3.37
C GLY A 61 1.32 -7.20 4.48
N ALA A 62 1.12 -6.75 5.72
CA ALA A 62 1.82 -7.31 6.87
C ALA A 62 1.55 -8.81 7.03
N ARG A 63 0.30 -9.27 6.83
CA ARG A 63 -0.03 -10.70 6.89
C ARG A 63 0.70 -11.48 5.79
N LEU A 64 0.72 -10.96 4.57
CA LEU A 64 1.43 -11.57 3.45
C LEU A 64 2.94 -11.68 3.72
N ALA A 65 3.55 -10.66 4.35
CA ALA A 65 4.95 -10.72 4.77
C ALA A 65 5.19 -11.90 5.74
N MET A 66 4.33 -12.04 6.75
CA MET A 66 4.42 -13.17 7.70
C MET A 66 4.26 -14.52 6.99
N ASP A 67 3.28 -14.64 6.09
CA ASP A 67 3.06 -15.86 5.29
C ASP A 67 4.23 -16.16 4.34
N CYS A 68 5.08 -15.17 4.05
CA CYS A 68 6.29 -15.29 3.24
C CYS A 68 7.56 -15.49 4.08
N GLY A 69 7.44 -15.94 5.32
CA GLY A 69 8.56 -16.37 6.18
C GLY A 69 9.06 -15.33 7.18
N MET A 70 8.42 -14.16 7.28
CA MET A 70 8.76 -13.16 8.29
C MET A 70 8.29 -13.55 9.70
N ASP A 71 7.56 -14.65 9.85
CA ASP A 71 7.19 -15.24 11.14
C ASP A 71 8.37 -15.87 11.89
N GLU A 72 9.43 -16.27 11.18
CA GLU A 72 10.68 -16.74 11.80
C GLU A 72 11.50 -15.58 12.38
N ASP A 73 11.32 -14.37 11.85
CA ASP A 73 12.01 -13.17 12.32
C ASP A 73 11.35 -12.62 13.60
N ALA A 74 12.09 -12.69 14.71
CA ALA A 74 11.59 -12.28 16.03
C ALA A 74 11.12 -10.81 16.06
N ARG A 75 11.81 -9.93 15.35
CA ARG A 75 11.46 -8.51 15.29
C ARG A 75 10.17 -8.28 14.50
N CYS A 76 9.96 -9.01 13.40
CA CYS A 76 8.71 -8.96 12.65
C CYS A 76 7.53 -9.46 13.46
N ARG A 77 7.70 -10.52 14.27
CA ARG A 77 6.66 -10.96 15.20
C ARG A 77 6.26 -9.88 16.19
N GLU A 78 7.22 -9.23 16.85
CA GLU A 78 6.93 -8.11 17.76
C GLU A 78 6.19 -6.96 17.08
N LEU A 79 6.63 -6.58 15.87
CA LEU A 79 5.99 -5.51 15.10
C LEU A 79 4.57 -5.90 14.68
N PHE A 80 4.36 -7.15 14.28
CA PHE A 80 3.07 -7.67 13.88
C PHE A 80 2.09 -7.71 15.07
N ASP A 81 2.52 -8.23 16.22
CA ASP A 81 1.70 -8.28 17.44
C ASP A 81 1.35 -6.86 17.94
N ALA A 82 2.25 -5.89 17.76
CA ALA A 82 2.03 -4.49 18.11
C ALA A 82 1.21 -3.70 17.07
N GLY A 83 0.74 -4.34 16.00
CA GLY A 83 -0.02 -3.68 14.94
C GLY A 83 0.77 -2.69 14.09
N ARG A 84 2.10 -2.82 14.05
CA ARG A 84 3.02 -1.95 13.31
C ARG A 84 3.17 -2.43 11.86
N TRP A 85 2.06 -2.47 11.13
CA TRP A 85 1.96 -3.07 9.79
C TRP A 85 2.99 -2.55 8.80
N THR A 86 3.17 -1.22 8.73
CA THR A 86 4.17 -0.60 7.84
C THR A 86 5.57 -1.10 8.16
N ALA A 87 5.94 -1.17 9.44
CA ALA A 87 7.27 -1.60 9.85
C ALA A 87 7.53 -3.10 9.55
N VAL A 88 6.50 -3.95 9.59
CA VAL A 88 6.61 -5.35 9.14
C VAL A 88 6.93 -5.41 7.65
N MET A 89 6.24 -4.60 6.83
CA MET A 89 6.45 -4.56 5.38
C MET A 89 7.81 -3.94 5.01
N GLU A 90 8.25 -2.91 5.72
CA GLU A 90 9.58 -2.31 5.56
C GLU A 90 10.67 -3.33 5.87
N ARG A 91 10.55 -4.07 6.98
CA ARG A 91 11.51 -5.12 7.35
C ARG A 91 11.57 -6.26 6.31
N TYR A 92 10.44 -6.60 5.69
CA TYR A 92 10.40 -7.56 4.58
C TYR A 92 11.23 -7.07 3.36
N GLU A 93 11.15 -5.79 3.00
CA GLU A 93 11.97 -5.22 1.93
C GLU A 93 13.45 -5.10 2.33
N GLU A 94 13.74 -4.71 3.58
CA GLU A 94 15.11 -4.57 4.10
C GLU A 94 15.93 -5.85 4.04
N LEU A 95 15.31 -7.01 4.29
CA LEU A 95 15.98 -8.31 4.25
C LEU A 95 16.19 -8.84 2.83
N SER A 96 15.63 -8.20 1.81
CA SER A 96 15.75 -8.64 0.40
C SER A 96 15.68 -7.46 -0.58
N PRO A 97 16.62 -6.50 -0.48
CA PRO A 97 16.51 -5.19 -1.13
C PRO A 97 16.57 -5.25 -2.66
N ASP A 98 17.21 -6.28 -3.23
CA ASP A 98 17.48 -6.35 -4.66
C ASP A 98 16.31 -6.91 -5.50
N GLY A 99 15.33 -7.54 -4.85
CA GLY A 99 14.29 -8.29 -5.55
C GLY A 99 12.89 -8.13 -4.99
N HIS A 100 12.76 -7.86 -3.69
CA HIS A 100 11.46 -7.83 -3.03
C HIS A 100 10.84 -6.44 -3.02
N LEU A 101 9.51 -6.42 -3.12
CA LEU A 101 8.69 -5.23 -2.97
C LEU A 101 7.41 -5.64 -2.24
N LEU A 102 7.00 -4.84 -1.27
CA LEU A 102 5.74 -4.99 -0.56
C LEU A 102 5.26 -3.62 -0.09
N ARG A 103 4.44 -2.94 -0.91
CA ARG A 103 4.04 -1.54 -0.66
C ARG A 103 2.57 -1.30 -0.80
N VAL A 104 2.05 -0.46 0.10
CA VAL A 104 0.71 0.12 -0.01
C VAL A 104 0.81 1.52 -0.59
N GLN A 105 0.07 1.78 -1.66
CA GLN A 105 0.07 3.06 -2.35
C GLN A 105 -1.34 3.44 -2.81
N ALA A 106 -1.58 4.74 -3.03
CA ALA A 106 -2.79 5.17 -3.71
C ALA A 106 -2.55 5.08 -5.23
N ALA A 107 -3.44 4.41 -5.95
CA ALA A 107 -3.48 4.41 -7.41
C ALA A 107 -4.58 5.38 -7.86
N PHE A 108 -4.17 6.54 -8.38
CA PHE A 108 -5.08 7.55 -8.91
C PHE A 108 -5.70 7.09 -10.22
N LEU A 109 -7.00 7.31 -10.36
CA LEU A 109 -7.73 6.97 -11.57
C LEU A 109 -7.44 8.04 -12.63
N GLN A 110 -7.00 7.62 -13.81
CA GLN A 110 -7.03 8.48 -14.98
C GLN A 110 -8.48 8.54 -15.46
N LEU A 111 -9.11 9.68 -15.26
CA LEU A 111 -10.37 10.01 -15.89
C LEU A 111 -10.00 10.74 -17.17
N ASP A 112 -10.34 10.18 -18.32
CA ASP A 112 -10.19 10.89 -19.58
C ASP A 112 -11.11 12.12 -19.54
N ASP A 113 -10.58 13.28 -19.94
CA ASP A 113 -11.39 14.45 -20.22
C ASP A 113 -12.16 14.16 -21.53
N GLU A 114 -13.45 13.84 -21.44
CA GLU A 114 -14.36 13.84 -22.60
C GLU A 114 -14.54 15.25 -23.18
#